data_AF-A0A4P9ZPE7-F1
#
_entry.id   AF-A0A4P9ZPE7-F1
#
_cell.length_a   1.000
_cell.length_b   1.000
_cell.length_c   1.000
_cell.angle_alpha   90.00
_cell.angle_beta   90.00
_cell.angle_gamma   90.00
#
_symmetry.space_group_name_H-M   'P 1'
#
loop_
_entity.id
_entity.type
_entity.pdbx_description
1 polymer ?
#
loop_
_entity_poly.entity_id
_entity_poly.type
_entity_poly.pdbx_seq_one_letter_code
_entity_poly.pdbx_strand_id
1 'polypeptide(L)' 'GTYPLASLLNHACLPNCVAMFAPGGQLLAVALEDIAPGQEITISYVDAISPYESRRTALRRKYHFTCQCPR' A
#
# COMPACT_ATOMS: atom_id res chain seq x y z
N GLY A 1 -1.59 7.79 14.57
CA GLY A 1 -1.69 6.57 15.38
C GLY A 1 -0.68 5.55 14.89
N THR A 2 -0.38 4.54 15.72
CA THR A 2 0.41 3.38 15.33
C THR A 2 -0.53 2.21 15.07
N TYR A 3 -0.34 1.50 13.95
CA TYR A 3 -1.19 0.38 13.53
C TYR A 3 -0.30 -0.82 13.18
N PRO A 4 0.11 -1.63 14.17
CA PRO A 4 1.08 -2.70 13.95
C PRO A 4 0.64 -3.72 12.91
N LEU A 5 -0.62 -4.14 12.92
CA LEU A 5 -1.16 -5.10 11.94
C LEU A 5 -1.19 -4.52 10.53
N ALA A 6 -1.61 -3.27 10.37
CA ALA A 6 -1.63 -2.60 9.06
C ALA A 6 -0.22 -2.35 8.51
N SER A 7 0.78 -2.26 9.38
CA SER A 7 2.18 -2.07 9.00
C SER A 7 2.83 -3.33 8.42
N LEU A 8 2.15 -4.48 8.48
CA LEU A 8 2.55 -5.72 7.79
C LEU A 8 2.14 -5.74 6.32
N LEU A 9 1.21 -4.88 5.89
CA LEU A 9 0.73 -4.83 4.52
C LEU A 9 1.81 -4.26 3.61
N ASN A 10 2.27 -5.05 2.64
CA ASN A 10 3.31 -4.61 1.70
C ASN A 10 2.78 -3.62 0.67
N HIS A 11 3.72 -2.99 -0.02
CA HIS A 11 3.43 -2.08 -1.10
C HIS A 11 3.17 -2.81 -2.43
N ALA A 12 2.09 -2.43 -3.11
CA ALA A 12 1.96 -2.62 -4.55
C ALA A 12 1.54 -1.31 -5.22
N CYS A 13 2.02 -1.12 -6.44
CA CYS A 13 1.71 0.07 -7.24
C CYS A 13 0.29 0.04 -7.84
N LEU A 14 -0.23 -1.17 -8.04
CA LEU A 14 -1.62 -1.50 -8.32
C LEU A 14 -2.08 -2.40 -7.17
N PRO A 15 -2.46 -1.83 -6.02
CA PRO A 15 -2.82 -2.62 -4.84
C PRO A 15 -4.22 -3.20 -4.97
N ASN A 16 -4.48 -4.30 -4.26
CA ASN A 16 -5.82 -4.89 -4.12
C ASN A 16 -6.60 -4.35 -2.91
N CYS A 17 -5.96 -3.55 -2.05
CA CYS A 17 -6.61 -2.87 -0.92
C CYS A 17 -6.24 -1.38 -0.83
N VAL A 18 -7.12 -0.60 -0.21
CA VAL A 18 -6.88 0.78 0.22
C VAL A 18 -6.94 0.90 1.73
N ALA A 19 -6.02 1.69 2.31
CA ALA A 19 -6.06 2.05 3.73
C ALA A 19 -6.85 3.35 3.92
N MET A 20 -7.90 3.32 4.74
CA MET A 20 -8.74 4.48 5.07
C MET A 20 -8.71 4.74 6.58
N PHE A 21 -8.71 6.02 6.97
CA PHE A 21 -8.79 6.42 8.36
C PHE A 21 -10.22 6.83 8.69
N ALA A 22 -10.86 6.07 9.57
CA ALA A 22 -12.21 6.34 10.04
C ALA A 22 -12.18 7.22 11.32
N PRO A 23 -13.30 7.90 11.65
CA PRO A 23 -13.46 8.59 12.92
C PRO A 23 -13.14 7.67 14.11
N GLY A 24 -12.60 8.24 15.19
CA GLY A 24 -12.14 7.47 16.35
C GLY A 24 -10.77 6.80 16.15
N GLY A 25 -10.06 7.11 15.06
CA GLY A 25 -8.68 6.68 14.85
C GLY A 25 -8.55 5.22 14.42
N GLN A 26 -9.61 4.63 13.85
CA GLN A 26 -9.54 3.29 13.26
C GLN A 26 -8.91 3.35 11.87
N LEU A 27 -8.11 2.35 11.54
CA LEU A 27 -7.60 2.13 10.18
C LEU A 27 -8.36 0.96 9.57
N LEU A 28 -8.99 1.20 8.43
CA LEU A 28 -9.71 0.20 7.64
C LEU A 28 -8.86 -0.16 6.42
N ALA A 29 -8.62 -1.45 6.20
CA ALA A 29 -8.12 -1.96 4.93
C ALA A 29 -9.31 -2.49 4.14
N VAL A 30 -9.64 -1.82 3.04
CA VAL A 30 -10.83 -2.10 2.23
C VAL A 30 -10.38 -2.67 0.88
N ALA A 31 -10.93 -3.82 0.50
CA ALA A 31 -10.65 -4.45 -0.78
C ALA A 31 -11.17 -3.59 -1.95
N LEU A 32 -10.37 -3.49 -3.01
CA LEU A 32 -10.71 -2.82 -4.27
C LEU A 32 -11.18 -3.79 -5.35
N GLU A 33 -10.90 -5.08 -5.15
CA GLU A 33 -11.19 -6.20 -6.04
C GLU A 33 -11.39 -7.47 -5.21
N ASP A 34 -11.86 -8.54 -5.85
CA ASP A 34 -11.93 -9.86 -5.22
C ASP A 34 -10.52 -10.39 -4.90
N ILE A 35 -10.31 -10.88 -3.68
CA ILE A 35 -9.02 -11.38 -3.20
C ILE A 35 -9.13 -12.89 -2.97
N ALA A 36 -8.36 -13.67 -3.74
CA ALA A 36 -8.37 -15.13 -3.64
C ALA A 36 -7.60 -15.64 -2.41
N PRO A 37 -7.90 -16.84 -1.88
CA PRO A 37 -7.10 -17.47 -0.83
C PRO A 37 -5.63 -17.59 -1.23
N GLY A 38 -4.74 -17.13 -0.34
CA GLY A 38 -3.28 -17.12 -0.57
C GLY A 38 -2.77 -15.92 -1.38
N GLN A 39 -3.64 -15.05 -1.91
CA GLN A 39 -3.23 -13.79 -2.51
C GLN A 39 -2.80 -12.80 -1.42
N GLU A 40 -1.65 -12.16 -1.62
CA GLU A 40 -1.15 -11.15 -0.70
C GLU A 40 -2.03 -9.90 -0.69
N ILE A 41 -2.32 -9.37 0.50
CA ILE A 41 -3.01 -8.09 0.67
C ILE A 41 -1.97 -6.97 0.62
N THR A 42 -2.14 -6.04 -0.32
CA THR A 42 -1.20 -4.93 -0.56
C THR A 42 -1.91 -3.59 -0.57
N ILE A 43 -1.18 -2.53 -0.22
CA ILE A 43 -1.65 -1.13 -0.26
C ILE A 43 -0.65 -0.26 -1.03
N SER A 44 -1.06 0.93 -1.47
CA SER A 44 -0.11 1.91 -2.01
C SER A 44 0.48 2.76 -0.88
N TYR A 45 1.81 2.80 -0.77
CA TYR A 45 2.51 3.65 0.22
C TYR A 45 2.73 5.08 -0.27
N VAL A 46 2.56 5.27 -1.58
CA VAL A 46 2.77 6.54 -2.29
C VAL A 46 1.55 6.84 -3.13
N ASP A 47 1.44 8.06 -3.63
CA ASP A 47 0.38 8.40 -4.56
C ASP A 47 0.51 7.57 -5.85
N ALA A 48 -0.57 6.85 -6.18
CA ALA A 48 -0.62 6.01 -7.35
C ALA A 48 -0.55 6.84 -8.64
N ILE A 49 -1.08 8.07 -8.69
CA ILE A 49 -1.10 8.86 -9.94
C ILE A 49 0.27 9.47 -10.27
N SER A 50 1.22 9.45 -9.32
CA SER A 50 2.56 9.98 -9.53
C SER A 50 3.33 9.21 -10.60
N PRO A 51 4.24 9.85 -11.38
CA PRO A 51 5.07 9.16 -12.37
C PRO A 51 5.93 8.03 -11.78
N TYR A 52 6.30 7.05 -12.62
CA TYR A 52 7.04 5.86 -12.19
C TYR A 52 8.33 6.16 -11.42
N GLU A 53 9.18 7.03 -11.96
CA GLU A 53 10.45 7.42 -11.32
C GLU A 53 10.24 8.15 -9.98
N SER A 54 9.21 9.00 -9.91
CA SER A 54 8.85 9.71 -8.68
C SER A 54 8.47 8.74 -7.57
N ARG A 55 7.69 7.70 -7.89
CA ARG A 55 7.30 6.66 -6.92
C ARG A 55 8.49 5.85 -6.46
N ARG A 56 9.35 5.37 -7.36
CA ARG A 56 10.56 4.61 -6.98
C ARG A 56 11.49 5.41 -6.08
N THR A 57 11.67 6.69 -6.40
CA THR A 57 12.48 7.60 -5.58
C THR A 57 11.88 7.77 -4.19
N ALA A 58 10.57 8.02 -4.10
CA ALA A 58 9.87 8.16 -2.82
C ALA A 58 9.96 6.88 -1.97
N LEU A 59 9.72 5.72 -2.57
CA LEU A 59 9.79 4.42 -1.89
C LEU A 59 11.20 4.12 -1.39
N ARG A 60 12.24 4.33 -2.22
CA ARG A 60 13.63 4.11 -1.84
C ARG A 60 14.06 5.03 -0.70
N ARG A 61 13.65 6.30 -0.73
CA ARG A 61 14.01 7.29 0.29
C ARG A 61 13.32 7.05 1.64
N LYS A 62 12.05 6.66 1.64
CA LYS A 62 11.22 6.57 2.85
C LYS A 62 11.13 5.15 3.44
N TYR A 63 11.13 4.14 2.58
CA TYR A 63 10.89 2.74 2.95
C TYR A 63 12.08 1.82 2.62
N HIS A 64 13.16 2.38 2.06
CA HIS A 64 14.44 1.68 1.86
C HIS A 64 14.37 0.41 1.00
N PHE A 65 13.41 0.31 0.09
CA PHE A 65 13.33 -0.76 -0.91
C PHE A 65 13.17 -0.22 -2.33
N THR A 66 13.44 -1.07 -3.32
CA THR A 66 13.14 -0.79 -4.74
C THR A 66 11.90 -1.56 -5.15
N CYS A 67 10.87 -0.84 -5.59
CA CYS A 67 9.64 -1.49 -6.03
C CYS A 67 9.83 -2.27 -7.34
N GLN A 68 9.30 -3.50 -7.37
CA GLN A 68 9.34 -4.43 -8.51
C GLN A 68 7.93 -4.82 -9.00
N CYS A 69 6.91 -4.07 -8.57
CA CYS A 69 5.54 -4.24 -9.03
C CYS A 69 5.46 -4.21 -10.58
N PRO A 70 4.58 -5.00 -11.24
CA PRO A 70 4.45 -5.09 -12.70
C PRO A 70 3.75 -3.88 -13.35
N ARG A 71 3.85 -2.72 -12.73
CA ARG A 71 2.99 -1.57 -12.96
C ARG A 71 3.20 -0.85 -14.29
#